data_AF-A0A090I758-F1
#
_entry.id   AF-A0A090I758-F1
#
_cell.length_a   1.000
_cell.length_b   1.000
_cell.length_c   1.000
_cell.angle_alpha   90.00
_cell.angle_beta   90.00
_cell.angle_gamma   90.00
#
_symmetry.space_group_name_H-M   'P 1'
#
loop_
_entity.id
_entity.type
_entity.pdbx_description
1 polymer ?
#
loop_
_entity_poly.entity_id
_entity_poly.type
_entity_poly.pdbx_seq_one_letter_code
_entity_poly.pdbx_strand_id
1 'polypeptide(L)'
;MKNCNNSKSSLVVGLTPHGYKISDLRMTKPTFHFVKDGSGSMLIQELDTVKLNRSRKISYFVPNNIGMLISISSKASNRANKIFNQKFKNSSYELDVTKLTGNKNDAISAISTDVYDYIEEIQSAIVFAYTALEAFANLSIPQDYVYQIKKNSKGISESYDKTAIERWLSLKTKIKSILPELYGTSVVDKHTWWGQFVTLEEYRNEIIHQKSIGSTEFYKPYFKDSIFNIINCIESVISFFYVAHHANGKTNEVWPWLKEHADIPSVEFQQSQFEVTGNVYQGFK
;
A
#
# COMPACT_ATOMS: atom_id res chain seq x y z
N MET A 1 26.65 24.18 -3.90
CA MET A 1 26.93 23.46 -2.62
C MET A 1 25.65 23.32 -1.82
N LYS A 2 25.07 22.12 -1.78
CA LYS A 2 24.16 21.62 -0.74
C LYS A 2 24.23 20.09 -0.76
N ASN A 3 25.40 19.56 -0.41
CA ASN A 3 25.46 18.20 0.13
C ASN A 3 24.93 18.30 1.56
N CYS A 4 23.61 18.32 1.71
CA CYS A 4 23.04 17.78 2.94
C CYS A 4 23.21 16.27 2.81
N ASN A 5 24.27 15.74 3.42
CA ASN A 5 24.23 14.36 3.90
C ASN A 5 23.03 14.29 4.84
N ASN A 6 21.85 13.94 4.32
CA ASN A 6 20.71 13.55 5.13
C ASN A 6 21.10 12.20 5.76
N SER A 7 21.93 12.27 6.82
CA SER A 7 22.24 11.09 7.62
C SER A 7 20.94 10.67 8.30
N LYS A 8 20.28 9.66 7.73
CA LYS A 8 19.16 9.02 8.38
C LYS A 8 19.69 8.34 9.65
N SER A 9 19.02 8.61 10.77
CA SER A 9 19.33 7.89 12.00
C SER A 9 18.71 6.50 11.93
N SER A 10 19.39 5.50 12.47
CA SER A 10 18.88 4.13 12.51
C SER A 10 19.23 3.46 13.82
N LEU A 11 18.45 2.46 14.21
CA LEU A 11 18.65 1.67 15.42
C LEU A 11 19.06 0.24 15.05
N VAL A 12 20.02 -0.32 15.78
CA VAL A 12 20.29 -1.77 15.74
C VAL A 12 19.20 -2.46 16.56
N VAL A 13 18.33 -3.20 15.88
CA VAL A 13 17.16 -3.88 16.48
C VAL A 13 17.37 -5.38 16.65
N GLY A 14 18.53 -5.88 16.24
CA GLY A 14 18.93 -7.28 16.39
C GLY A 14 20.28 -7.55 15.73
N LEU A 15 20.79 -8.77 15.88
CA LEU A 15 22.00 -9.22 15.20
C LEU A 15 21.70 -10.06 13.97
N THR A 16 20.53 -10.70 13.93
CA THR A 16 20.07 -11.52 12.81
C THR A 16 18.59 -11.26 12.55
N PRO A 17 18.04 -11.64 11.38
CA PRO A 17 16.60 -11.60 11.13
C PRO A 17 15.80 -12.56 12.03
N HIS A 18 16.45 -13.57 12.60
CA HIS A 18 15.79 -14.61 13.38
C HIS A 18 15.20 -14.03 14.68
N GLY A 19 13.90 -14.27 14.88
CA GLY A 19 13.18 -13.79 16.07
C GLY A 19 12.83 -12.30 16.04
N TYR A 20 13.05 -11.59 14.92
CA TYR A 20 12.58 -10.21 14.77
C TYR A 20 11.05 -10.15 14.88
N LYS A 21 10.55 -9.34 15.81
CA LYS A 21 9.11 -9.13 16.02
C LYS A 21 8.67 -7.89 15.28
N ILE A 22 7.82 -8.06 14.27
CA ILE A 22 7.20 -6.95 13.55
C ILE A 22 6.24 -6.23 14.51
N SER A 23 6.61 -5.02 14.93
CA SER A 23 5.82 -4.23 15.89
C SER A 23 4.60 -3.57 15.26
N ASP A 24 4.69 -3.19 13.99
CA ASP A 24 3.60 -2.58 13.21
C ASP A 24 3.82 -2.85 11.71
N LEU A 25 2.79 -3.24 10.97
CA LEU A 25 2.91 -3.52 9.52
C LEU A 25 3.12 -2.25 8.68
N ARG A 26 2.92 -1.06 9.28
CA ARG A 26 3.02 0.23 8.59
C ARG A 26 4.42 0.82 8.58
N MET A 27 5.38 0.22 9.29
CA MET A 27 6.78 0.67 9.27
C MET A 27 7.52 0.16 8.03
N THR A 28 8.64 0.79 7.68
CA THR A 28 9.59 0.21 6.73
C THR A 28 10.20 -1.08 7.28
N LYS A 29 10.64 -1.97 6.40
CA LYS A 29 11.38 -3.16 6.82
C LYS A 29 12.76 -2.77 7.36
N PRO A 30 13.30 -3.49 8.35
CA PRO A 30 14.70 -3.36 8.68
C PRO A 30 15.55 -3.96 7.55
N THR A 31 16.81 -3.57 7.49
CA THR A 31 17.80 -4.15 6.57
C THR A 31 18.82 -4.95 7.37
N PHE A 32 19.05 -6.19 6.94
CA PHE A 32 20.04 -7.08 7.53
C PHE A 32 21.41 -6.87 6.87
N HIS A 33 22.36 -6.35 7.63
CA HIS A 33 23.74 -6.17 7.19
C HIS A 33 24.61 -7.31 7.74
N PHE A 34 25.41 -7.93 6.87
CA PHE A 34 26.28 -9.05 7.26
C PHE A 34 27.64 -8.97 6.59
N VAL A 35 28.67 -9.51 7.24
CA VAL A 35 30.00 -9.72 6.63
C VAL A 35 30.09 -11.15 6.12
N LYS A 36 30.58 -11.36 4.89
CA LYS A 36 30.63 -12.69 4.24
C LYS A 36 31.43 -13.75 5.01
N ASP A 37 32.46 -13.34 5.74
CA ASP A 37 33.28 -14.22 6.56
C ASP A 37 32.61 -14.62 7.90
N GLY A 38 31.41 -14.09 8.17
CA GLY A 38 30.65 -14.34 9.40
C GLY A 38 31.17 -13.58 10.62
N SER A 39 32.14 -12.67 10.46
CA SER A 39 32.75 -11.91 11.57
C SER A 39 31.79 -10.95 12.27
N GLY A 40 30.67 -10.61 11.64
CA GLY A 40 29.66 -9.76 12.26
C GLY A 40 28.40 -9.56 11.41
N SER A 41 27.34 -9.16 12.09
CA SER A 41 26.07 -8.80 11.46
C SER A 41 25.24 -7.88 12.35
N MET A 42 24.33 -7.14 11.73
CA MET A 42 23.38 -6.27 12.43
C MET A 42 22.08 -6.14 11.63
N LEU A 43 20.96 -6.04 12.35
CA LEU A 43 19.67 -5.73 11.79
C LEU A 43 19.35 -4.27 12.11
N ILE A 44 19.23 -3.44 11.07
CA ILE A 44 19.12 -1.98 11.20
C ILE A 44 17.71 -1.55 10.82
N GLN A 45 17.07 -0.75 11.68
CA GLN A 45 15.77 -0.13 11.41
C GLN A 45 15.89 1.39 11.35
N GLU A 46 15.43 2.00 10.26
CA GLU A 46 15.45 3.45 10.09
C GLU A 46 14.54 4.17 11.09
N LEU A 47 15.03 5.29 11.63
CA LEU A 47 14.32 6.23 12.49
C LEU A 47 14.18 7.59 11.81
N ASP A 48 13.06 8.24 12.09
CA ASP A 48 12.88 9.67 11.85
C ASP A 48 12.68 10.39 13.19
N THR A 49 13.02 11.68 13.24
CA THR A 49 12.86 12.49 14.44
C THR A 49 12.35 13.89 14.09
N VAL A 50 11.17 14.19 14.60
CA VAL A 50 10.53 15.49 14.43
C VAL A 50 10.65 16.31 15.71
N LYS A 51 11.11 17.55 15.59
CA LYS A 51 11.09 18.52 16.70
C LYS A 51 9.68 19.07 16.83
N LEU A 52 9.01 18.81 17.94
CA LEU A 52 7.70 19.40 18.24
C LEU A 52 7.84 20.87 18.67
N ASN A 53 8.88 21.15 19.46
CA ASN A 53 9.25 22.49 19.91
C ASN A 53 10.73 22.49 20.35
N ARG A 54 11.17 23.58 21.02
CA ARG A 54 12.57 23.74 21.45
C ARG A 54 13.06 22.63 22.38
N SER A 55 12.20 22.08 23.24
CA SER A 55 12.58 21.09 24.27
C SER A 55 12.07 19.67 24.01
N ARG A 56 11.12 19.48 23.08
CA ARG A 56 10.50 18.18 22.82
C ARG A 56 10.72 17.68 21.39
N LYS A 57 11.11 16.42 21.29
CA LYS A 57 11.26 15.68 20.04
C LYS A 57 10.45 14.39 20.11
N ILE A 58 9.95 13.91 18.98
CA ILE A 58 9.42 12.55 18.82
C ILE A 58 10.34 11.82 17.85
N SER A 59 10.78 10.62 18.23
CA SER A 59 11.45 9.68 17.34
C SER A 59 10.55 8.48 17.10
N TYR A 60 10.47 8.03 15.85
CA TYR A 60 9.62 6.91 15.43
C TYR A 60 10.28 6.14 14.29
N PHE A 61 9.90 4.88 14.10
CA PHE A 61 10.32 4.11 12.92
C PHE A 61 9.69 4.69 11.66
N VAL A 62 10.50 4.85 10.62
CA VAL A 62 10.05 5.44 9.35
C VAL A 62 8.83 4.66 8.83
N PRO A 63 7.72 5.35 8.51
CA PRO A 63 6.55 4.69 7.96
C PRO A 63 6.81 4.26 6.51
N ASN A 64 6.32 3.08 6.14
CA ASN A 64 6.18 2.68 4.75
C ASN A 64 4.88 3.28 4.20
N ASN A 65 4.99 4.18 3.20
CA ASN A 65 3.81 4.87 2.67
C ASN A 65 2.77 3.90 2.08
N ILE A 66 3.20 2.83 1.40
CA ILE A 66 2.29 1.81 0.86
C ILE A 66 1.54 1.13 2.02
N GLY A 67 2.25 0.73 3.08
CA GLY A 67 1.67 0.13 4.28
C GLY A 67 0.71 1.07 5.02
N MET A 68 1.00 2.36 5.06
CA MET A 68 0.10 3.37 5.61
C MET A 68 -1.21 3.46 4.80
N LEU A 69 -1.13 3.53 3.48
CA LEU A 69 -2.28 3.61 2.59
C LEU A 69 -3.14 2.32 2.66
N ILE A 70 -2.50 1.14 2.68
CA ILE A 70 -3.18 -0.15 2.94
C ILE A 70 -3.92 -0.10 4.29
N SER A 71 -3.28 0.41 5.34
CA SER A 71 -3.90 0.49 6.67
C SER A 71 -5.13 1.40 6.68
N ILE A 72 -5.08 2.55 5.98
CA ILE A 72 -6.23 3.44 5.86
C ILE A 72 -7.38 2.72 5.16
N SER A 73 -7.10 2.10 4.01
CA SER A 73 -8.10 1.36 3.25
C SER A 73 -8.73 0.23 4.06
N SER A 74 -7.90 -0.58 4.74
CA SER A 74 -8.36 -1.68 5.59
C SER A 74 -9.22 -1.20 6.76
N LYS A 75 -8.83 -0.11 7.44
CA LYS A 75 -9.62 0.46 8.53
C LYS A 75 -10.99 0.95 8.05
N ALA A 76 -11.03 1.61 6.90
CA ALA A 76 -12.28 2.09 6.30
C ALA A 76 -13.18 0.92 5.87
N SER A 77 -12.61 -0.05 5.14
CA SER A 77 -13.28 -1.30 4.76
C SER A 77 -13.88 -2.04 5.98
N ASN A 78 -13.13 -2.12 7.09
CA ASN A 78 -13.60 -2.73 8.32
C ASN A 78 -14.76 -1.96 8.98
N ARG A 79 -14.77 -0.63 8.93
CA ARG A 79 -15.89 0.19 9.45
C ARG A 79 -17.13 0.04 8.56
N ALA A 80 -16.96 0.10 7.24
CA ALA A 80 -18.02 -0.18 6.28
C ALA A 80 -18.62 -1.59 6.48
N ASN A 81 -17.78 -2.62 6.62
CA ASN A 81 -18.22 -3.99 6.81
C ASN A 81 -18.99 -4.19 8.13
N LYS A 82 -18.65 -3.44 9.19
CA LYS A 82 -19.42 -3.45 10.44
C LYS A 82 -20.84 -2.90 10.22
N ILE A 83 -20.96 -1.74 9.58
CA ILE A 83 -22.27 -1.13 9.25
C ILE A 83 -23.08 -2.10 8.38
N PHE A 84 -22.47 -2.62 7.31
CA PHE A 84 -23.11 -3.51 6.36
C PHE A 84 -23.68 -4.77 7.03
N ASN A 85 -22.89 -5.46 7.87
CA ASN A 85 -23.35 -6.68 8.53
C ASN A 85 -24.34 -6.43 9.65
N GLN A 86 -24.14 -5.38 10.46
CA GLN A 86 -24.99 -5.11 11.63
C GLN A 86 -26.33 -4.48 11.25
N LYS A 87 -26.38 -3.74 10.14
CA LYS A 87 -27.55 -3.00 9.69
C LYS A 87 -28.10 -3.55 8.38
N PHE A 88 -27.36 -3.47 7.29
CA PHE A 88 -27.92 -3.72 5.95
C PHE A 88 -28.22 -5.19 5.64
N LYS A 89 -27.44 -6.12 6.21
CA LYS A 89 -27.72 -7.56 6.14
C LYS A 89 -28.60 -8.09 7.27
N ASN A 90 -28.77 -7.31 8.33
CA ASN A 90 -29.51 -7.76 9.49
C ASN A 90 -31.00 -7.67 9.21
N SER A 91 -31.67 -8.81 9.12
CA SER A 91 -33.13 -8.88 8.87
C SER A 91 -33.97 -8.22 9.96
N SER A 92 -33.39 -7.96 11.14
CA SER A 92 -34.06 -7.24 12.23
C SER A 92 -34.03 -5.72 12.05
N TYR A 93 -33.23 -5.22 11.10
CA TYR A 93 -33.13 -3.81 10.77
C TYR A 93 -33.99 -3.52 9.54
N GLU A 94 -35.16 -2.93 9.74
CA GLU A 94 -36.10 -2.65 8.64
C GLU A 94 -35.60 -1.48 7.79
N LEU A 95 -35.47 -1.71 6.48
CA LEU A 95 -34.95 -0.76 5.49
C LEU A 95 -35.99 -0.39 4.44
N ASP A 96 -37.08 -1.14 4.36
CA ASP A 96 -38.16 -0.93 3.41
C ASP A 96 -39.13 0.12 3.95
N VAL A 97 -39.17 1.28 3.30
CA VAL A 97 -40.05 2.41 3.65
C VAL A 97 -41.54 2.03 3.73
N THR A 98 -41.95 0.97 3.05
CA THR A 98 -43.33 0.48 3.08
C THR A 98 -43.66 -0.26 4.37
N LYS A 99 -42.65 -0.85 5.02
CA LYS A 99 -42.76 -1.64 6.26
C LYS A 99 -42.42 -0.84 7.52
N LEU A 100 -41.77 0.32 7.37
CA LEU A 100 -41.49 1.22 8.49
C LEU A 100 -42.78 1.66 9.19
N THR A 101 -42.76 1.58 10.52
CA THR A 101 -43.83 2.04 11.41
C THR A 101 -43.43 3.37 12.08
N GLY A 102 -44.41 4.14 12.56
CA GLY A 102 -44.16 5.44 13.19
C GLY A 102 -43.86 6.57 12.20
N ASN A 103 -43.04 7.55 12.61
CA ASN A 103 -42.67 8.68 11.76
C ASN A 103 -41.66 8.23 10.70
N LYS A 104 -42.13 8.07 9.46
CA LYS A 104 -41.31 7.63 8.33
C LYS A 104 -40.17 8.59 8.00
N ASN A 105 -40.36 9.90 8.20
CA ASN A 105 -39.31 10.88 7.91
C ASN A 105 -38.13 10.67 8.84
N ASP A 106 -38.37 10.55 10.15
CA ASP A 106 -37.30 10.33 11.14
C ASP A 106 -36.58 9.00 10.89
N ALA A 107 -37.33 7.94 10.57
CA ALA A 107 -36.77 6.63 10.27
C ALA A 107 -35.89 6.65 9.01
N ILE A 108 -36.35 7.28 7.92
CA ILE A 108 -35.56 7.43 6.69
C ILE A 108 -34.35 8.32 6.92
N SER A 109 -34.44 9.39 7.73
CA SER A 109 -33.29 10.20 8.09
C SER A 109 -32.23 9.40 8.83
N ALA A 110 -32.61 8.54 9.78
CA ALA A 110 -31.68 7.67 10.49
C ALA A 110 -31.00 6.65 9.56
N ILE A 111 -31.77 5.99 8.68
CA ILE A 111 -31.23 5.07 7.65
C ILE A 111 -30.28 5.82 6.71
N SER A 112 -30.61 7.05 6.35
CA SER A 112 -29.78 7.88 5.46
C SER A 112 -28.43 8.17 6.08
N THR A 113 -28.35 8.49 7.37
CA THR A 113 -27.08 8.65 8.09
C THR A 113 -26.22 7.39 8.00
N ASP A 114 -26.83 6.22 8.23
CA ASP A 114 -26.09 4.95 8.14
C ASP A 114 -25.57 4.67 6.73
N VAL A 115 -26.36 5.02 5.71
CA VAL A 115 -25.98 4.92 4.31
C VAL A 115 -24.82 5.87 3.98
N TYR A 116 -24.85 7.10 4.50
CA TYR A 116 -23.78 8.08 4.27
C TYR A 116 -22.48 7.64 4.92
N ASP A 117 -22.52 7.26 6.21
CA ASP A 117 -21.36 6.72 6.92
C ASP A 117 -20.78 5.50 6.19
N TYR A 118 -21.63 4.61 5.69
CA TYR A 118 -21.19 3.46 4.89
C TYR A 118 -20.50 3.87 3.58
N ILE A 119 -21.12 4.78 2.82
CA ILE A 119 -20.59 5.25 1.53
C ILE A 119 -19.25 5.95 1.73
N GLU A 120 -19.13 6.82 2.73
CA GLU A 120 -17.87 7.52 3.06
C GLU A 120 -16.73 6.53 3.32
N GLU A 121 -17.01 5.47 4.07
CA GLU A 121 -16.03 4.44 4.39
C GLU A 121 -15.66 3.58 3.17
N ILE A 122 -16.62 3.22 2.31
CA ILE A 122 -16.35 2.50 1.06
C ILE A 122 -15.52 3.35 0.10
N GLN A 123 -15.88 4.61 -0.11
CA GLN A 123 -15.14 5.52 -0.98
C GLN A 123 -13.71 5.73 -0.47
N SER A 124 -13.55 5.93 0.84
CA SER A 124 -12.24 6.01 1.49
C SER A 124 -11.43 4.73 1.22
N ALA A 125 -12.05 3.56 1.42
CA ALA A 125 -11.38 2.28 1.19
C ALA A 125 -10.90 2.11 -0.26
N ILE A 126 -11.75 2.45 -1.24
CA ILE A 126 -11.45 2.38 -2.68
C ILE A 126 -10.29 3.31 -3.05
N VAL A 127 -10.39 4.59 -2.68
CA VAL A 127 -9.38 5.61 -3.04
C VAL A 127 -8.02 5.23 -2.46
N PHE A 128 -7.96 4.82 -1.20
CA PHE A 128 -6.70 4.47 -0.55
C PHE A 128 -6.14 3.11 -1.01
N ALA A 129 -6.98 2.13 -1.36
CA ALA A 129 -6.52 0.88 -1.97
C ALA A 129 -5.87 1.15 -3.33
N TYR A 130 -6.54 1.90 -4.20
CA TYR A 130 -5.98 2.23 -5.51
C TYR A 130 -4.69 3.05 -5.39
N THR A 131 -4.68 4.06 -4.51
CA THR A 131 -3.50 4.91 -4.26
C THR A 131 -2.31 4.09 -3.73
N ALA A 132 -2.56 3.09 -2.90
CA ALA A 132 -1.52 2.19 -2.41
C ALA A 132 -0.92 1.33 -3.53
N LEU A 133 -1.73 0.81 -4.46
CA LEU A 133 -1.24 0.08 -5.64
C LEU A 133 -0.44 0.99 -6.59
N GLU A 134 -0.86 2.24 -6.76
CA GLU A 134 -0.13 3.24 -7.55
C GLU A 134 1.25 3.51 -6.93
N ALA A 135 1.29 3.77 -5.62
CA ALA A 135 2.54 3.97 -4.89
C ALA A 135 3.44 2.73 -4.96
N PHE A 136 2.86 1.54 -4.81
CA PHE A 136 3.57 0.27 -4.95
C PHE A 136 4.20 0.13 -6.34
N ALA A 137 3.43 0.34 -7.40
CA ALA A 137 3.94 0.20 -8.77
C ALA A 137 5.08 1.19 -9.06
N ASN A 138 4.90 2.47 -8.69
CA ASN A 138 5.91 3.51 -8.92
C ASN A 138 7.21 3.24 -8.15
N LEU A 139 7.10 2.90 -6.86
CA LEU A 139 8.27 2.61 -6.02
C LEU A 139 8.98 1.30 -6.43
N SER A 140 8.27 0.37 -7.06
CA SER A 140 8.84 -0.88 -7.56
C SER A 140 9.72 -0.68 -8.80
N ILE A 141 9.57 0.43 -9.53
CA ILE A 141 10.32 0.66 -10.77
C ILE A 141 11.68 1.29 -10.45
N PRO A 142 12.81 0.65 -10.84
CA PRO A 142 14.16 1.19 -10.65
C PRO A 142 14.36 2.52 -11.35
N GLN A 143 15.25 3.36 -10.81
CA GLN A 143 15.48 4.72 -11.34
C GLN A 143 16.00 4.75 -12.78
N ASP A 144 16.77 3.74 -13.15
CA ASP A 144 17.44 3.54 -14.43
C ASP A 144 16.61 2.71 -15.43
N TYR A 145 15.41 2.26 -15.04
CA TYR A 145 14.55 1.49 -15.93
C TYR A 145 13.95 2.35 -17.04
N VAL A 146 13.93 1.80 -18.26
CA VAL A 146 13.33 2.41 -19.44
C VAL A 146 12.37 1.43 -20.09
N TYR A 147 11.10 1.82 -20.21
CA TYR A 147 10.07 1.04 -20.87
C TYR A 147 9.96 1.41 -22.35
N GLN A 148 9.92 0.41 -23.23
CA GLN A 148 9.81 0.60 -24.68
C GLN A 148 8.50 0.01 -25.22
N ILE A 149 7.68 0.84 -25.85
CA ILE A 149 6.48 0.35 -26.55
C ILE A 149 6.89 -0.10 -27.95
N LYS A 150 6.56 -1.35 -28.30
CA LYS A 150 6.77 -1.88 -29.66
C LYS A 150 6.09 -0.98 -30.69
N LYS A 151 6.73 -0.84 -31.86
CA LYS A 151 6.33 0.08 -32.94
C LYS A 151 4.81 0.19 -33.07
N ASN A 152 4.30 1.42 -32.92
CA ASN A 152 2.91 1.71 -33.25
C ASN A 152 2.65 1.48 -34.75
N SER A 153 1.39 1.58 -35.19
CA SER A 153 1.00 1.39 -36.60
C SER A 153 1.71 2.31 -37.60
N LYS A 154 2.44 3.33 -37.12
CA LYS A 154 3.26 4.27 -37.90
C LYS A 154 4.76 3.97 -37.84
N GLY A 155 5.17 2.86 -37.23
CA GLY A 155 6.57 2.44 -37.14
C GLY A 155 7.41 3.17 -36.09
N ILE A 156 6.79 4.03 -35.26
CA ILE A 156 7.47 4.82 -34.23
C ILE A 156 7.53 4.00 -32.93
N SER A 157 8.73 3.91 -32.35
CA SER A 157 8.96 3.37 -31.00
C SER A 157 8.93 4.50 -29.98
N GLU A 158 8.16 4.31 -28.91
CA GLU A 158 8.09 5.26 -27.79
C GLU A 158 8.86 4.70 -26.60
N SER A 159 9.68 5.56 -25.99
CA SER A 159 10.56 5.25 -24.87
C SER A 159 10.14 6.07 -23.66
N TYR A 160 9.91 5.42 -22.53
CA TYR A 160 9.51 6.07 -21.28
C TYR A 160 10.56 5.78 -20.20
N ASP A 161 11.23 6.82 -19.72
CA ASP A 161 12.03 6.73 -18.49
C ASP A 161 11.11 6.62 -17.25
N LYS A 162 11.68 6.40 -16.06
CA LYS A 162 10.90 6.31 -14.82
C LYS A 162 9.95 7.49 -14.60
N THR A 163 10.39 8.72 -14.82
CA THR A 163 9.56 9.92 -14.60
C THR A 163 8.37 9.93 -15.57
N ALA A 164 8.60 9.55 -16.82
CA ALA A 164 7.57 9.44 -17.83
C ALA A 164 6.61 8.27 -17.55
N ILE A 165 7.11 7.13 -17.07
CA ILE A 165 6.29 5.99 -16.64
C ILE A 165 5.36 6.41 -15.49
N GLU A 166 5.91 7.04 -14.45
CA GLU A 166 5.15 7.48 -13.27
C GLU A 166 4.03 8.45 -13.66
N ARG A 167 4.31 9.38 -14.58
CA ARG A 167 3.39 10.48 -14.95
C ARG A 167 2.37 10.12 -16.03
N TRP A 168 2.75 9.32 -17.02
CA TRP A 168 1.96 9.16 -18.25
C TRP A 168 1.39 7.77 -18.47
N LEU A 169 1.98 6.73 -17.87
CA LEU A 169 1.46 5.37 -18.03
C LEU A 169 0.44 5.06 -16.94
N SER A 170 -0.64 4.38 -17.33
CA SER A 170 -1.68 3.96 -16.38
C SER A 170 -1.16 2.88 -15.42
N LEU A 171 -1.77 2.80 -14.24
CA LEU A 171 -1.47 1.75 -13.27
C LEU A 171 -1.67 0.36 -13.88
N LYS A 172 -2.75 0.19 -14.65
CA LYS A 172 -3.02 -1.02 -15.42
C LYS A 172 -1.85 -1.44 -16.30
N THR A 173 -1.19 -0.50 -16.98
CA THR A 173 0.00 -0.78 -17.80
C THR A 173 1.19 -1.18 -16.94
N LYS A 174 1.40 -0.48 -15.82
CA LYS A 174 2.49 -0.78 -14.88
C LYS A 174 2.36 -2.21 -14.33
N ILE A 175 1.18 -2.58 -13.82
CA ILE A 175 0.92 -3.90 -13.24
C ILE A 175 0.88 -5.01 -14.30
N LYS A 176 0.32 -4.75 -15.49
CA LYS A 176 0.17 -5.79 -16.53
C LYS A 176 1.42 -6.09 -17.33
N SER A 177 2.25 -5.08 -17.57
CA SER A 177 3.37 -5.19 -18.52
C SER A 177 4.71 -4.92 -17.85
N ILE A 178 4.84 -3.81 -17.13
CA ILE A 178 6.14 -3.34 -16.62
C ILE A 178 6.63 -4.20 -15.44
N LEU A 179 5.81 -4.36 -14.39
CA LEU A 179 6.22 -5.13 -13.22
C LEU A 179 6.45 -6.62 -13.57
N PRO A 180 5.63 -7.29 -14.40
CA PRO A 180 5.92 -8.66 -14.82
C PRO A 180 7.25 -8.81 -15.56
N GLU A 181 7.62 -7.85 -16.41
CA GLU A 181 8.93 -7.82 -17.07
C GLU A 181 10.08 -7.65 -16.07
N LEU A 182 9.95 -6.68 -15.15
CA LEU A 182 10.97 -6.37 -14.13
C LEU A 182 11.22 -7.54 -13.16
N TYR A 183 10.16 -8.23 -12.77
CA TYR A 183 10.21 -9.26 -11.72
C TYR A 183 10.13 -10.69 -12.25
N GLY A 184 10.03 -10.87 -13.57
CA GLY A 184 9.99 -12.19 -14.20
C GLY A 184 8.75 -13.00 -13.78
N THR A 185 7.57 -12.37 -13.72
CA THR A 185 6.35 -13.03 -13.24
C THR A 185 5.55 -13.65 -14.39
N SER A 186 4.57 -14.50 -14.06
CA SER A 186 3.54 -14.92 -15.02
C SER A 186 2.64 -13.75 -15.43
N VAL A 187 1.86 -13.95 -16.51
CA VAL A 187 0.85 -12.99 -16.94
C VAL A 187 -0.23 -12.79 -15.87
N VAL A 188 -0.53 -11.53 -15.55
CA VAL A 188 -1.43 -11.18 -14.44
C VAL A 188 -2.91 -11.38 -14.75
N ASP A 189 -3.30 -11.34 -16.03
CA ASP A 189 -4.69 -11.32 -16.45
C ASP A 189 -5.44 -12.65 -16.29
N LYS A 190 -4.72 -13.72 -15.94
CA LYS A 190 -5.31 -15.02 -15.59
C LYS A 190 -5.68 -15.14 -14.11
N HIS A 191 -5.28 -14.18 -13.28
CA HIS A 191 -5.56 -14.23 -11.84
C HIS A 191 -6.90 -13.58 -11.50
N THR A 192 -7.63 -14.15 -10.56
CA THR A 192 -8.96 -13.65 -10.12
C THR A 192 -8.90 -12.20 -9.63
N TRP A 193 -7.83 -11.83 -8.94
CA TRP A 193 -7.61 -10.47 -8.45
C TRP A 193 -7.46 -9.43 -9.57
N TRP A 194 -7.13 -9.84 -10.80
CA TRP A 194 -6.99 -8.89 -11.91
C TRP A 194 -8.33 -8.23 -12.27
N GLY A 195 -9.41 -9.02 -12.35
CA GLY A 195 -10.74 -8.48 -12.58
C GLY A 195 -11.18 -7.53 -11.46
N GLN A 196 -10.88 -7.90 -10.20
CA GLN A 196 -11.14 -7.06 -9.03
C GLN A 196 -10.36 -5.74 -9.09
N PHE A 197 -9.08 -5.78 -9.47
CA PHE A 197 -8.25 -4.58 -9.66
C PHE A 197 -8.81 -3.67 -10.75
N VAL A 198 -9.25 -4.23 -11.89
CA VAL A 198 -9.86 -3.43 -12.96
C VAL A 198 -11.13 -2.74 -12.46
N THR A 199 -11.99 -3.45 -11.72
CA THR A 199 -13.19 -2.84 -11.13
C THR A 199 -12.85 -1.80 -10.04
N LEU A 200 -11.79 -2.01 -9.27
CA LEU A 200 -11.30 -1.03 -8.30
C LEU A 200 -10.87 0.28 -9.00
N GLU A 201 -10.17 0.19 -10.14
CA GLU A 201 -9.81 1.33 -10.99
C GLU A 201 -11.06 2.08 -11.49
N GLU A 202 -12.07 1.35 -11.95
CA GLU A 202 -13.34 1.91 -12.41
C GLU A 202 -14.03 2.71 -11.29
N TYR A 203 -14.23 2.11 -10.11
CA TYR A 203 -14.88 2.80 -8.99
C TYR A 203 -14.09 4.01 -8.51
N ARG A 204 -12.76 3.91 -8.44
CA ARG A 204 -11.91 5.05 -8.10
C ARG A 204 -12.08 6.18 -9.12
N ASN A 205 -12.15 5.87 -10.41
CA ASN A 205 -12.35 6.87 -11.44
C ASN A 205 -13.73 7.53 -11.36
N GLU A 206 -14.78 6.79 -11.02
CA GLU A 206 -16.12 7.33 -10.78
C GLU A 206 -16.14 8.31 -9.59
N ILE A 207 -15.44 7.98 -8.49
CA ILE A 207 -15.33 8.85 -7.30
C ILE A 207 -14.60 10.15 -7.63
N ILE A 208 -13.46 10.09 -8.32
CA ILE A 208 -12.58 11.25 -8.54
C ILE A 208 -13.02 12.10 -9.74
N HIS A 209 -13.60 11.47 -10.76
CA HIS A 209 -13.96 12.12 -12.02
C HIS A 209 -15.45 12.13 -12.24
N GLN A 210 -16.25 12.31 -11.19
CA GLN A 210 -17.70 12.35 -11.28
C GLN A 210 -18.16 13.34 -12.36
N LYS A 211 -18.66 12.82 -13.49
CA LYS A 211 -18.99 13.62 -14.69
C LYS A 211 -20.41 14.16 -14.68
N SER A 212 -21.29 13.60 -13.84
CA SER A 212 -22.68 14.04 -13.76
C SER A 212 -23.22 13.95 -12.34
N ILE A 213 -24.10 14.90 -12.01
CA ILE A 213 -24.76 15.03 -10.70
C ILE A 213 -26.11 14.29 -10.69
N GLY A 214 -26.59 13.87 -11.86
CA GLY A 214 -27.97 13.38 -12.05
C GLY A 214 -28.23 11.90 -11.76
N SER A 215 -27.27 11.14 -11.24
CA SER A 215 -27.46 9.70 -11.01
C SER A 215 -26.70 9.21 -9.77
N THR A 216 -27.43 8.63 -8.82
CA THR A 216 -26.87 7.91 -7.66
C THR A 216 -26.63 6.43 -7.96
N GLU A 217 -26.82 5.99 -9.21
CA GLU A 217 -26.67 4.59 -9.63
C GLU A 217 -25.27 4.04 -9.35
N PHE A 218 -24.24 4.88 -9.42
CA PHE A 218 -22.86 4.48 -9.16
C PHE A 218 -22.60 4.05 -7.70
N TYR A 219 -23.48 4.42 -6.76
CA TYR A 219 -23.42 3.92 -5.38
C TYR A 219 -23.99 2.52 -5.22
N LYS A 220 -24.89 2.07 -6.11
CA LYS A 220 -25.55 0.76 -5.96
C LYS A 220 -24.59 -0.42 -5.90
N PRO A 221 -23.50 -0.48 -6.69
CA PRO A 221 -22.50 -1.53 -6.57
C PRO A 221 -21.88 -1.64 -5.16
N TYR A 222 -21.83 -0.55 -4.39
CA TYR A 222 -21.25 -0.55 -3.05
C TYR A 222 -22.04 -1.43 -2.07
N PHE A 223 -23.32 -1.71 -2.33
CA PHE A 223 -24.16 -2.54 -1.46
C PHE A 223 -24.09 -4.03 -1.79
N LYS A 224 -23.24 -4.45 -2.75
CA LYS A 224 -22.99 -5.87 -3.05
C LYS A 224 -21.84 -6.38 -2.19
N ASP A 225 -21.94 -7.62 -1.71
CA ASP A 225 -20.88 -8.30 -0.96
C ASP A 225 -19.51 -8.29 -1.65
N SER A 226 -19.51 -8.32 -2.98
CA SER A 226 -18.30 -8.28 -3.79
C SER A 226 -17.45 -7.02 -3.57
N ILE A 227 -18.01 -5.93 -3.03
CA ILE A 227 -17.27 -4.68 -2.80
C ILE A 227 -16.05 -4.88 -1.91
N PHE A 228 -16.16 -5.70 -0.87
CA PHE A 228 -15.07 -5.98 0.05
C PHE A 228 -13.96 -6.80 -0.61
N ASN A 229 -14.32 -7.73 -1.51
CA ASN A 229 -13.34 -8.48 -2.30
C ASN A 229 -12.60 -7.59 -3.31
N ILE A 230 -13.30 -6.61 -3.90
CA ILE A 230 -12.71 -5.62 -4.80
C ILE A 230 -11.71 -4.74 -4.05
N ILE A 231 -12.08 -4.24 -2.86
CA ILE A 231 -11.18 -3.43 -2.03
C ILE A 231 -9.96 -4.25 -1.56
N ASN A 232 -10.19 -5.49 -1.09
CA ASN A 232 -9.14 -6.34 -0.52
C ASN A 232 -8.20 -6.95 -1.58
N CYS A 233 -8.45 -6.76 -2.88
CA CYS A 233 -7.59 -7.31 -3.92
C CYS A 233 -6.16 -6.75 -3.89
N ILE A 234 -5.94 -5.62 -3.20
CA ILE A 234 -4.62 -5.02 -3.02
C ILE A 234 -3.59 -5.99 -2.43
N GLU A 235 -3.95 -6.75 -1.39
CA GLU A 235 -3.03 -7.71 -0.78
C GLU A 235 -2.65 -8.79 -1.79
N SER A 236 -3.62 -9.32 -2.53
CA SER A 236 -3.39 -10.32 -3.59
C SER A 236 -2.46 -9.83 -4.70
N VAL A 237 -2.61 -8.57 -5.14
CA VAL A 237 -1.76 -7.96 -6.17
C VAL A 237 -0.31 -7.86 -5.68
N ILE A 238 -0.10 -7.33 -4.47
CA ILE A 238 1.25 -7.12 -3.93
C ILE A 238 1.90 -8.47 -3.58
N SER A 239 1.15 -9.40 -2.99
CA SER A 239 1.59 -10.76 -2.70
C SER A 239 2.06 -11.51 -3.95
N PHE A 240 1.38 -11.34 -5.09
CA PHE A 240 1.78 -11.97 -6.35
C PHE A 240 3.21 -11.58 -6.75
N PHE A 241 3.57 -10.30 -6.67
CA PHE A 241 4.92 -9.83 -6.96
C PHE A 241 5.93 -10.22 -5.88
N TYR A 242 5.52 -10.26 -4.60
CA TYR A 242 6.33 -10.81 -3.52
C TYR A 242 6.79 -12.22 -3.78
N VAL A 243 5.85 -13.12 -4.08
CA VAL A 243 6.14 -14.54 -4.33
C VAL A 243 7.10 -14.70 -5.51
N ALA A 244 6.87 -13.97 -6.61
CA ALA A 244 7.73 -14.04 -7.78
C ALA A 244 9.15 -13.49 -7.52
N HIS A 245 9.26 -12.38 -6.78
CA HIS A 245 10.57 -11.80 -6.45
C HIS A 245 11.36 -12.67 -5.46
N HIS A 246 10.69 -13.23 -4.45
CA HIS A 246 11.29 -14.16 -3.50
C HIS A 246 11.79 -15.43 -4.20
N ALA A 247 11.04 -15.97 -5.16
CA ALA A 247 11.50 -17.12 -5.97
C ALA A 247 12.80 -16.84 -6.74
N ASN A 248 13.12 -15.57 -7.00
CA ASN A 248 14.37 -15.13 -7.61
C ASN A 248 15.49 -14.86 -6.58
N GLY A 249 15.29 -15.23 -5.30
CA GLY A 249 16.25 -15.04 -4.22
C GLY A 249 16.46 -13.58 -3.81
N LYS A 250 15.48 -12.71 -4.08
CA LYS A 250 15.57 -11.27 -3.85
C LYS A 250 14.39 -10.76 -3.04
N THR A 251 14.61 -9.66 -2.35
CA THR A 251 13.61 -8.94 -1.56
C THR A 251 13.71 -7.46 -1.90
N ASN A 252 12.56 -6.78 -1.95
CA ASN A 252 12.52 -5.35 -2.22
C ASN A 252 12.39 -4.58 -0.89
N GLU A 253 13.28 -3.61 -0.68
CA GLU A 253 13.36 -2.79 0.53
C GLU A 253 12.18 -1.81 0.68
N VAL A 254 11.57 -1.39 -0.44
CA VAL A 254 10.48 -0.40 -0.41
C VAL A 254 9.10 -1.03 -0.28
N TRP A 255 8.97 -2.35 -0.47
CA TRP A 255 7.69 -3.03 -0.38
C TRP A 255 7.18 -3.11 1.07
N PRO A 256 5.86 -2.97 1.31
CA PRO A 256 5.30 -2.96 2.66
C PRO A 256 5.38 -4.33 3.30
N TRP A 257 5.30 -4.40 4.64
CA TRP A 257 5.00 -5.66 5.31
C TRP A 257 3.62 -6.18 4.89
N LEU A 258 3.51 -7.48 4.65
CA LEU A 258 2.24 -8.19 4.52
C LEU A 258 2.20 -9.32 5.54
N LYS A 259 1.01 -9.72 5.99
CA LYS A 259 0.86 -10.76 7.03
C LYS A 259 1.55 -12.07 6.67
N GLU A 260 1.51 -12.44 5.39
CA GLU A 260 2.09 -13.70 4.89
C GLU A 260 3.51 -13.52 4.31
N HIS A 261 4.04 -12.30 4.27
CA HIS A 261 5.36 -11.99 3.70
C HIS A 261 6.19 -11.16 4.68
N ALA A 262 7.05 -11.86 5.42
CA ALA A 262 7.91 -11.31 6.46
C ALA A 262 9.40 -11.25 6.06
N ASP A 263 9.70 -11.30 4.76
CA ASP A 263 11.08 -11.31 4.29
C ASP A 263 11.78 -9.98 4.59
N ILE A 264 12.97 -10.09 5.18
CA ILE A 264 13.84 -8.97 5.54
C ILE A 264 14.93 -8.85 4.47
N PRO A 265 15.11 -7.67 3.86
CA PRO A 265 16.18 -7.46 2.90
C PRO A 265 17.56 -7.58 3.52
N SER A 266 18.51 -8.11 2.76
CA SER A 266 19.88 -8.35 3.19
C SER A 266 20.90 -7.70 2.29
N VAL A 267 21.91 -7.05 2.88
CA VAL A 267 22.97 -6.34 2.18
C VAL A 267 24.32 -6.68 2.81
N GLU A 268 25.35 -6.87 2.00
CA GLU A 268 26.71 -7.05 2.50
C GLU A 268 27.21 -5.76 3.15
N PHE A 269 27.75 -5.85 4.37
CA PHE A 269 28.24 -4.71 5.13
C PHE A 269 29.50 -4.13 4.49
N GLN A 270 29.51 -2.81 4.26
CA GLN A 270 30.67 -2.06 3.79
C GLN A 270 31.03 -0.97 4.80
N GLN A 271 32.15 -1.14 5.51
CA GLN A 271 32.57 -0.22 6.59
C GLN A 271 32.61 1.25 6.16
N SER A 272 32.99 1.54 4.91
CA SER A 272 33.05 2.90 4.35
C SER A 272 31.69 3.62 4.31
N GLN A 273 30.58 2.91 4.48
CA GLN A 273 29.23 3.44 4.43
C GLN A 273 28.62 3.71 5.82
N PHE A 274 29.32 3.38 6.91
CA PHE A 274 28.80 3.47 8.27
C PHE A 274 29.74 4.25 9.20
N GLU A 275 29.14 5.10 10.05
CA GLU A 275 29.83 5.78 11.15
C GLU A 275 29.11 5.47 12.46
N VAL A 276 29.85 4.99 13.46
CA VAL A 276 29.32 4.75 14.81
C VAL A 276 29.35 6.06 15.57
N THR A 277 28.18 6.57 15.93
CA THR A 277 28.04 7.78 16.74
C THR A 277 27.51 7.41 18.13
N GLY A 278 28.28 7.71 19.19
CA GLY A 278 27.92 7.40 20.58
C GLY A 278 29.10 6.94 21.43
N ASN A 279 28.88 6.82 22.76
CA ASN A 279 29.88 6.27 23.68
C ASN A 279 29.69 4.75 23.81
N VAL A 280 30.56 3.99 23.15
CA VAL A 280 30.53 2.51 23.14
C VAL A 280 30.73 1.88 24.53
N TYR A 281 31.32 2.62 25.48
CA TYR A 281 31.59 2.15 26.84
C TYR A 281 30.46 2.46 27.83
N GLN A 282 29.61 3.45 27.54
CA GLN A 282 28.55 3.88 28.46
C GLN A 282 27.17 3.35 28.07
N GLY A 283 27.00 2.85 26.83
CA GLY A 283 25.67 2.59 26.27
C GLY A 283 24.84 3.87 26.17
N PHE A 284 23.57 3.77 25.74
CA PHE A 284 22.63 4.87 25.92
C PHE A 284 22.25 4.96 27.41
N LYS A 285 22.45 6.13 28.03
CA LYS A 285 21.77 6.48 29.30
C LYS A 285 20.31 6.82 29.04
#